data_AF-A0A536X3F1-F1
#
_entry.id   AF-A0A536X3F1-F1
#
_cell.length_a   1.000
_cell.length_b   1.000
_cell.length_c   1.000
_cell.angle_alpha   90.00
_cell.angle_beta   90.00
_cell.angle_gamma   90.00
#
_symmetry.space_group_name_H-M   'P 1'
#
loop_
_entity.id
_entity.type
_entity.pdbx_description
1 polymer ?
#
loop_
_entity_poly.entity_id
_entity_poly.type
_entity_poly.pdbx_seq_one_letter_code
_entity_poly.pdbx_strand_id
1 'polypeptide(L)'
;MSKSVGVLMFVSALIVAGAVAAQGMILDRVANKVIQKYQSSSCEQLWQKKGQPKSPEEQKAVNFLRNDPQARVAFIDKVAAPIVNKMFECGMIP
;
A
#
# COMPACT_ATOMS: atom_id res chain seq x y z
N MET A 1 -1.94 -6.50 -45.17
CA MET A 1 -1.48 -5.48 -44.18
C MET A 1 -2.17 -5.62 -42.80
N SER A 2 -2.61 -6.82 -42.38
CA SER A 2 -3.32 -7.02 -41.08
C SER A 2 -2.51 -7.74 -40.01
N LYS A 3 -1.48 -8.52 -40.38
CA LYS A 3 -0.72 -9.37 -39.44
C LYS A 3 0.29 -8.56 -38.61
N SER A 4 0.96 -7.57 -39.21
CA SER A 4 1.99 -6.77 -38.53
C SER A 4 1.41 -5.78 -37.50
N VAL A 5 0.17 -5.31 -37.72
CA VAL A 5 -0.53 -4.40 -36.80
C VAL A 5 -0.97 -5.14 -35.53
N GLY A 6 -1.41 -6.40 -35.64
CA GLY A 6 -1.77 -7.22 -34.49
C GLY A 6 -0.58 -7.55 -33.58
N VAL A 7 0.60 -7.80 -34.16
CA VAL A 7 1.83 -8.09 -33.40
C VAL A 7 2.33 -6.87 -32.64
N LEU A 8 2.30 -5.68 -33.26
CA LEU A 8 2.71 -4.44 -32.61
C LEU A 8 1.81 -4.07 -31.41
N MET A 9 0.49 -4.27 -31.53
CA MET A 9 -0.45 -4.03 -30.43
C MET A 9 -0.26 -4.99 -29.25
N PHE A 10 0.06 -6.26 -29.50
CA PHE A 10 0.31 -7.24 -28.44
C PHE A 10 1.59 -6.98 -27.65
N VAL A 11 2.67 -6.56 -28.34
CA VAL A 11 3.96 -6.27 -27.69
C VAL A 11 3.87 -5.04 -26.79
N SER A 12 3.14 -3.99 -27.20
CA SER A 12 2.94 -2.80 -26.37
C SER A 12 2.16 -3.08 -25.08
N ALA A 13 1.17 -3.98 -25.12
CA ALA A 13 0.40 -4.37 -23.94
C ALA A 13 1.25 -5.13 -22.90
N LEU A 14 2.18 -5.97 -23.33
CA LEU A 14 3.06 -6.74 -22.44
C LEU A 14 4.06 -5.85 -21.69
N ILE A 15 4.55 -4.78 -22.33
CA ILE A 15 5.50 -3.84 -21.70
C ILE A 15 4.83 -3.04 -20.59
N VAL A 16 3.58 -2.59 -20.79
CA VAL A 16 2.80 -1.87 -19.76
C VAL A 16 2.49 -2.79 -18.57
N ALA A 17 2.17 -4.06 -18.82
CA ALA A 17 1.91 -5.05 -17.77
C ALA A 17 3.16 -5.34 -16.88
N GLY A 18 4.37 -5.31 -17.45
CA GLY A 18 5.61 -5.54 -16.71
C GLY A 18 5.97 -4.41 -15.74
N ALA A 19 5.74 -3.15 -16.13
CA ALA A 19 6.04 -1.98 -15.29
C ALA A 19 5.11 -1.88 -14.07
N VAL A 20 3.81 -2.17 -14.24
CA VAL A 20 2.83 -2.13 -13.14
C VAL A 20 3.07 -3.24 -12.11
N ALA A 21 3.57 -4.41 -12.54
CA ALA A 21 3.87 -5.52 -11.64
C ALA A 21 5.06 -5.21 -10.70
N ALA A 22 6.10 -4.53 -11.20
CA ALA A 22 7.27 -4.18 -10.38
C ALA A 22 6.93 -3.16 -9.29
N GLN A 23 6.11 -2.16 -9.61
CA GLN A 23 5.66 -1.16 -8.63
C GLN A 23 4.74 -1.78 -7.57
N GLY A 24 3.87 -2.73 -7.96
CA GLY A 24 3.03 -3.49 -7.03
C GLY A 24 3.83 -4.27 -5.99
N MET A 25 4.92 -4.93 -6.38
CA MET A 25 5.75 -5.72 -5.46
C MET A 25 6.38 -4.88 -4.34
N ILE A 26 6.83 -3.65 -4.62
CA ILE A 26 7.42 -2.78 -3.61
C ILE A 26 6.34 -2.28 -2.65
N LEU A 27 5.20 -1.86 -3.18
CA LEU A 27 4.07 -1.40 -2.39
C LEU A 27 3.58 -2.49 -1.43
N ASP A 28 3.48 -3.73 -1.91
CA ASP A 28 3.08 -4.89 -1.12
C ASP A 28 4.05 -5.18 0.04
N ARG A 29 5.37 -5.09 -0.20
CA ARG A 29 6.36 -5.27 0.87
C ARG A 29 6.25 -4.19 1.94
N VAL A 30 6.00 -2.94 1.52
CA VAL A 30 5.79 -1.84 2.47
C VAL A 30 4.50 -2.07 3.27
N ALA A 31 3.40 -2.42 2.60
CA ALA A 31 2.13 -2.76 3.25
C ALA A 31 2.31 -3.88 4.29
N ASN A 32 2.99 -4.97 3.93
CA ASN A 32 3.26 -6.08 4.85
C ASN A 32 4.10 -5.64 6.06
N LYS A 33 5.10 -4.77 5.89
CA LYS A 33 5.85 -4.21 7.02
C LYS A 33 4.98 -3.37 7.96
N VAL A 34 4.06 -2.58 7.42
CA VAL A 34 3.12 -1.80 8.23
C VAL A 34 2.18 -2.72 8.98
N ILE A 35 1.62 -3.74 8.33
CA ILE A 35 0.77 -4.77 8.97
C ILE A 35 1.52 -5.43 10.11
N GLN A 36 2.74 -5.91 9.85
CA GLN A 36 3.58 -6.56 10.86
C GLN A 36 3.84 -5.65 12.04
N LYS A 37 4.14 -4.35 11.80
CA LYS A 37 4.35 -3.36 12.86
C LYS A 37 3.13 -3.21 13.76
N TYR A 38 1.92 -3.19 13.20
CA TYR A 38 0.69 -3.12 14.01
C TYR A 38 0.43 -4.42 14.77
N GLN A 39 0.58 -5.57 14.11
CA GLN A 39 0.31 -6.87 14.72
C GLN A 39 1.30 -7.21 15.84
N SER A 40 2.57 -6.81 15.72
CA SER A 40 3.60 -7.08 16.73
C SER A 40 3.70 -6.02 17.84
N SER A 41 3.05 -4.86 17.69
CA SER A 41 3.04 -3.82 18.72
C SER A 41 2.01 -4.13 19.81
N SER A 42 2.32 -3.75 21.05
CA SER A 42 1.34 -3.77 22.13
C SER A 42 0.26 -2.69 21.93
N CYS A 43 -0.91 -2.86 22.58
CA CYS A 43 -1.99 -1.89 22.48
C CYS A 43 -1.58 -0.53 23.06
N GLU A 44 -0.81 -0.50 24.14
CA GLU A 44 -0.29 0.72 24.76
C GLU A 44 0.67 1.46 23.81
N GLN A 45 1.57 0.73 23.14
CA GLN A 45 2.50 1.30 22.17
C GLN A 45 1.78 1.93 20.98
N LEU A 46 0.72 1.28 20.49
CA LEU A 46 -0.10 1.80 19.41
C LEU A 46 -0.89 3.04 19.86
N TRP A 47 -1.38 3.08 21.10
CA TRP A 47 -2.11 4.23 21.65
C TRP A 47 -1.20 5.44 21.79
N GLN A 48 0.01 5.24 22.31
CA GLN A 48 1.03 6.29 22.39
C GLN A 48 1.37 6.86 21.02
N LYS A 49 1.45 6.00 19.98
CA LYS A 49 1.73 6.44 18.61
C LYS A 49 0.56 7.17 17.94
N LYS A 50 -0.69 6.85 18.25
CA LYS A 50 -1.88 7.44 17.61
C LYS A 50 -1.92 8.98 17.71
N GLY A 51 -1.38 9.55 18.79
CA GLY A 51 -1.31 11.00 19.02
C GLY A 51 0.00 11.68 18.63
N GLN A 52 1.02 10.93 18.19
CA GLN A 52 2.32 11.49 17.85
C GLN A 52 2.33 12.05 16.43
N PRO A 53 3.09 13.14 16.19
CA PRO A 53 3.30 13.64 14.83
C PRO A 53 3.97 12.57 13.97
N LYS A 54 3.57 12.51 12.70
CA LYS A 54 4.17 11.60 11.72
C LYS A 54 5.63 11.97 11.50
N SER A 55 6.49 10.96 11.32
CA SER A 55 7.87 11.22 10.92
C SER A 55 7.94 11.87 9.53
N PRO A 56 9.04 12.56 9.16
CA PRO A 56 9.22 13.09 7.82
C PRO A 56 9.09 12.02 6.72
N GLU A 57 9.48 10.78 7.01
CA GLU A 57 9.37 9.63 6.10
C GLU A 57 7.91 9.20 5.93
N GLU A 58 7.17 9.09 7.04
CA GLU A 58 5.74 8.79 7.01
C GLU A 58 4.97 9.88 6.26
N GLN A 59 5.35 11.15 6.43
CA GLN A 59 4.74 12.26 5.71
C GLN A 59 5.00 12.18 4.20
N LYS A 60 6.23 11.80 3.79
CA LYS A 60 6.55 11.56 2.37
C LYS A 60 5.73 10.40 1.80
N ALA A 61 5.59 9.30 2.53
CA ALA A 61 4.78 8.16 2.11
C ALA A 61 3.29 8.54 1.96
N VAL A 62 2.76 9.31 2.91
CA VAL A 62 1.39 9.84 2.82
C VAL A 62 1.23 10.75 1.60
N ASN A 63 2.20 11.63 1.33
CA ASN A 63 2.16 12.50 0.16
C ASN A 63 2.23 11.70 -1.15
N PHE A 64 3.07 10.66 -1.22
CA PHE A 64 3.12 9.74 -2.35
C PHE A 64 1.75 9.09 -2.60
N LEU A 65 1.15 8.49 -1.56
CA LEU A 65 -0.18 7.86 -1.68
C LEU A 65 -1.28 8.89 -2.02
N ARG A 66 -1.17 10.15 -1.59
CA ARG A 66 -2.13 11.20 -2.00
C ARG A 66 -2.04 11.48 -3.51
N ASN A 67 -0.83 11.48 -4.05
CA ASN A 67 -0.56 11.80 -5.46
C ASN A 67 -0.77 10.61 -6.41
N ASP A 68 -0.78 9.37 -5.92
CA ASP A 68 -1.07 8.15 -6.70
C ASP A 68 -2.33 7.44 -6.17
N PRO A 69 -3.51 7.69 -6.78
CA PRO A 69 -4.76 7.07 -6.36
C PRO A 69 -4.78 5.54 -6.48
N GLN A 70 -4.11 4.97 -7.49
CA GLN A 70 -4.09 3.53 -7.70
C GLN A 70 -3.25 2.84 -6.62
N ALA A 71 -2.06 3.38 -6.33
CA ALA A 71 -1.24 2.89 -5.23
C ALA A 71 -1.93 3.07 -3.87
N ARG A 72 -2.67 4.16 -3.67
CA ARG A 72 -3.45 4.38 -2.44
C ARG A 72 -4.51 3.32 -2.21
N VAL A 73 -5.31 3.00 -3.22
CA VAL A 73 -6.34 1.96 -3.12
C VAL A 73 -5.69 0.62 -2.82
N ALA A 74 -4.70 0.20 -3.61
CA ALA A 74 -4.01 -1.07 -3.40
C ALA A 74 -3.38 -1.18 -2.00
N PHE A 75 -2.76 -0.11 -1.51
CA PHE A 75 -2.18 -0.07 -0.16
C PHE A 75 -3.27 -0.17 0.92
N ILE A 76 -4.32 0.66 0.84
CA ILE A 76 -5.39 0.69 1.85
C ILE A 76 -6.11 -0.66 1.90
N ASP A 77 -6.48 -1.23 0.76
CA ASP A 77 -7.18 -2.53 0.69
C ASP A 77 -6.36 -3.63 1.36
N LYS A 78 -5.03 -3.58 1.21
CA LYS A 78 -4.11 -4.53 1.82
C LYS A 78 -4.01 -4.37 3.34
N VAL A 79 -3.90 -3.14 3.83
CA VAL A 79 -3.58 -2.87 5.25
C VAL A 79 -4.80 -2.67 6.14
N ALA A 80 -5.93 -2.25 5.59
CA ALA A 80 -7.09 -1.80 6.37
C ALA A 80 -7.62 -2.89 7.28
N ALA A 81 -8.03 -4.04 6.74
CA ALA A 81 -8.60 -5.13 7.54
C ALA A 81 -7.72 -5.56 8.73
N PRO A 82 -6.44 -5.94 8.56
CA PRO A 82 -5.63 -6.40 9.69
C PRO A 82 -5.31 -5.29 10.70
N ILE A 83 -5.12 -4.04 10.25
CA ILE A 83 -4.83 -2.92 11.16
C ILE A 83 -6.08 -2.50 11.94
N VAL A 84 -7.21 -2.35 11.25
CA VAL A 84 -8.48 -1.97 11.87
C VAL A 84 -8.91 -3.03 12.88
N ASN A 85 -8.78 -4.33 12.57
CA ASN A 85 -9.05 -5.39 13.54
C ASN A 85 -8.15 -5.26 14.78
N LYS A 86 -6.84 -5.04 14.60
CA LYS A 86 -5.92 -4.81 15.72
C LYS A 86 -6.29 -3.56 16.53
N MET A 87 -6.72 -2.49 15.87
CA MET A 87 -7.16 -1.26 16.51
C MET A 87 -8.45 -1.47 17.30
N PHE A 88 -9.38 -2.29 16.80
CA PHE A 88 -10.61 -2.66 17.48
C PHE A 88 -10.32 -3.51 18.73
N GLU A 89 -9.48 -4.54 18.62
CA GLU A 89 -9.03 -5.35 19.76
C GLU A 89 -8.35 -4.50 20.85
N CYS A 90 -7.66 -3.43 20.44
CA CYS A 90 -7.00 -2.49 21.35
C CYS A 90 -7.91 -1.32 21.82
N GLY A 91 -9.21 -1.33 21.48
CA GLY A 91 -10.18 -0.30 21.88
C GLY A 91 -9.94 1.09 21.27
N MET A 92 -9.16 1.20 20.19
CA MET A 92 -8.85 2.49 19.54
C MET A 92 -9.93 3.01 18.62
N ILE A 93 -10.82 2.11 18.20
CA ILE A 93 -12.00 2.36 17.38
C ILE A 93 -13.15 1.56 17.98
N PRO A 94 -14.39 2.08 17.91
CA PRO A 94 -15.57 1.40 18.45
C PRO A 94 -15.97 0.17 17.63
#